data_AF-A0A7S1Y5G6-F1
#
_entry.id   AF-A0A7S1Y5G6-F1
#
_cell.length_a   1.000
_cell.length_b   1.000
_cell.length_c   1.000
_cell.angle_alpha   90.00
_cell.angle_beta   90.00
_cell.angle_gamma   90.00
#
_symmetry.space_group_name_H-M   'P 1'
#
loop_
_entity.id
_entity.type
_entity.pdbx_description
1 polymer ?
#
loop_
_entity_poly.entity_id
_entity_poly.type
_entity_poly.pdbx_seq_one_letter_code
_entity_poly.pdbx_strand_id
1 'polypeptide(L)'
;MERLYAHHAKTLGPWPDLMILVRSMASTKHIETQHRLLALLATLLGVSNDNDCHDLINIPDNAEQLLNAECIGQLCQFVAWGHTNGAQVGNLISSVLKLPANRLITDGSGAGFGGSISDSQSKGTGGQGAADESCPPVWFVANTTRNPPPPESIQGPFRVSQLKQMLADREVSAYDQVTASHVEDYSQDEDPENTSTVNEAQIDTGKWRRLDQVWQLRWQLCTDGSSSGIFGPAEVSLLALRALVRLVDLHKSLDSRDIPYFPVPIAKRLLCGLQRDASRSIDSSARHDNYLSMVSQTLLCNDSKVVDSSAELLHKLMLHNHAAIAKFYLSGAFFFACSYTGSNFGGISRLLQNTHLRQHFRSGFAAAADDSELPLKDRSILGNMLPEGLLFILVNYGVERFTEVFVGSFDTPEVIWNLEMRKHLIEMIRQHLGDFPSRLWQNTTTEYEYCPLPGIAYKRLEKEIFCHNYYLDNLCDESRFPNWPIAEPVEVFRSCLEEWKQQMYRDESKEADAKEDARKVLDLQTGDGSKELRKAYRNLARKYHPDKNPAGREMFEKIQAAYELLLPIIESGETIVAAE
;
A
#
# COMPACT_ATOMS: atom_id res chain seq x y z
N MET A 1 -10.99 -3.42 -25.06
CA MET A 1 -11.95 -4.30 -24.35
C MET A 1 -12.39 -3.70 -23.02
N GLU A 2 -11.45 -3.26 -22.19
CA GLU A 2 -11.73 -2.57 -20.91
C GLU A 2 -12.82 -1.48 -21.02
N ARG A 3 -12.60 -0.44 -21.84
CA ARG A 3 -13.58 0.64 -22.08
C ARG A 3 -14.93 0.12 -22.59
N LEU A 4 -14.92 -0.89 -23.47
CA LEU A 4 -16.15 -1.48 -24.02
C LEU A 4 -16.97 -2.15 -22.91
N TYR A 5 -16.30 -2.89 -22.03
CA TYR A 5 -16.96 -3.54 -20.90
C TYR A 5 -17.43 -2.50 -19.88
N ALA A 6 -16.61 -1.51 -19.54
CA ALA A 6 -16.98 -0.44 -18.61
C ALA A 6 -18.30 0.27 -19.01
N HIS A 7 -18.50 0.55 -20.31
CA HIS A 7 -19.70 1.23 -20.79
C HIS A 7 -20.88 0.28 -21.07
N HIS A 8 -20.64 -0.98 -21.44
CA HIS A 8 -21.68 -1.90 -21.91
C HIS A 8 -21.80 -3.20 -21.11
N ALA A 9 -21.28 -3.25 -19.87
CA ALA A 9 -21.30 -4.43 -19.00
C ALA A 9 -22.70 -5.06 -18.87
N LYS A 10 -23.74 -4.23 -18.71
CA LYS A 10 -25.15 -4.69 -18.59
C LYS A 10 -25.64 -5.47 -19.82
N THR A 11 -25.15 -5.12 -21.01
CA THR A 11 -25.54 -5.77 -22.27
C THR A 11 -24.67 -6.97 -22.59
N LEU A 12 -23.37 -6.89 -22.26
CA LEU A 12 -22.40 -7.96 -22.54
C LEU A 12 -22.52 -9.15 -21.58
N GLY A 13 -23.00 -8.91 -20.36
CA GLY A 13 -23.11 -9.94 -19.33
C GLY A 13 -21.76 -10.31 -18.69
N PRO A 14 -21.75 -11.33 -17.80
CA PRO A 14 -20.54 -11.78 -17.14
C PRO A 14 -19.61 -12.52 -18.12
N TRP A 15 -18.30 -12.33 -17.94
CA TRP A 15 -17.30 -12.99 -18.77
C TRP A 15 -17.09 -14.44 -18.31
N PRO A 16 -17.37 -15.48 -19.12
CA PRO A 16 -17.54 -16.86 -18.62
C PRO A 16 -16.30 -17.49 -17.96
N ASP A 17 -15.09 -17.21 -18.47
CA ASP A 17 -13.83 -17.69 -17.93
C ASP A 17 -12.94 -16.51 -17.56
N LEU A 18 -12.91 -16.15 -16.27
CA LEU A 18 -12.05 -15.08 -15.75
C LEU A 18 -10.60 -15.57 -15.53
N MET A 19 -10.40 -16.87 -15.37
CA MET A 19 -9.10 -17.46 -15.10
C MET A 19 -8.18 -17.46 -16.32
N ILE A 20 -8.75 -17.41 -17.54
CA ILE A 20 -7.94 -17.18 -18.74
C ILE A 20 -7.17 -15.86 -18.66
N LEU A 21 -7.74 -14.81 -18.04
CA LEU A 21 -7.06 -13.53 -17.88
C LEU A 21 -5.87 -13.64 -16.93
N VAL A 22 -6.07 -14.31 -15.78
CA VAL A 22 -5.03 -14.58 -14.77
C VAL A 22 -3.87 -15.38 -15.39
N ARG A 23 -4.18 -16.52 -16.03
CA ARG A 23 -3.17 -17.35 -16.69
C ARG A 23 -2.45 -16.60 -17.82
N SER A 24 -3.18 -15.81 -18.61
CA SER A 24 -2.58 -14.99 -19.67
C SER A 24 -1.66 -13.91 -19.13
N MET A 25 -2.03 -13.28 -18.00
CA MET A 25 -1.14 -12.33 -17.32
C MET A 25 0.13 -13.03 -16.83
N ALA A 26 0.02 -14.27 -16.33
CA ALA A 26 1.16 -15.01 -15.78
C ALA A 26 2.12 -15.51 -16.87
N SER A 27 1.60 -15.90 -18.04
CA SER A 27 2.40 -16.43 -19.14
C SER A 27 3.05 -15.36 -20.03
N THR A 28 2.49 -14.16 -20.05
CA THR A 28 2.93 -13.10 -20.98
C THR A 28 4.20 -12.41 -20.49
N LYS A 29 5.18 -12.20 -21.39
CA LYS A 29 6.43 -11.48 -21.09
C LYS A 29 6.33 -9.95 -21.27
N HIS A 30 5.32 -9.47 -21.99
CA HIS A 30 5.10 -8.05 -22.25
C HIS A 30 4.39 -7.38 -21.07
N ILE A 31 5.07 -6.43 -20.42
CA ILE A 31 4.56 -5.70 -19.25
C ILE A 31 3.29 -4.90 -19.56
N GLU A 32 3.20 -4.33 -20.77
CA GLU A 32 2.01 -3.59 -21.22
C GLU A 32 0.79 -4.52 -21.25
N THR A 33 0.93 -5.72 -21.83
CA THR A 33 -0.16 -6.70 -21.89
C THR A 33 -0.57 -7.13 -20.49
N GLN A 34 0.38 -7.35 -19.57
CA GLN A 34 0.07 -7.66 -18.17
C GLN A 34 -0.75 -6.54 -17.51
N HIS A 35 -0.32 -5.30 -17.67
CA HIS A 35 -1.00 -4.10 -17.15
C HIS A 35 -2.42 -3.95 -17.68
N ARG A 36 -2.62 -4.14 -18.99
CA ARG A 36 -3.95 -4.04 -19.63
C ARG A 36 -4.88 -5.17 -19.22
N LEU A 37 -4.36 -6.38 -19.06
CA LEU A 37 -5.14 -7.51 -18.55
C LEU A 37 -5.52 -7.30 -17.07
N LEU A 38 -4.64 -6.72 -16.25
CA LEU A 38 -4.94 -6.35 -14.86
C LEU A 38 -6.04 -5.28 -14.81
N ALA A 39 -5.95 -4.23 -15.61
CA ALA A 39 -6.98 -3.20 -15.69
C ALA A 39 -8.33 -3.77 -16.16
N LEU A 40 -8.30 -4.69 -17.12
CA LEU A 40 -9.51 -5.42 -17.56
C LEU A 40 -10.11 -6.25 -16.41
N LEU A 41 -9.28 -7.00 -15.69
CA LEU A 41 -9.71 -7.78 -14.53
C LEU A 41 -10.31 -6.89 -13.44
N ALA A 42 -9.66 -5.77 -13.14
CA ALA A 42 -10.14 -4.79 -12.18
C ALA A 42 -11.51 -4.20 -12.61
N THR A 43 -11.65 -3.84 -13.89
CA THR A 43 -12.92 -3.36 -14.47
C THR A 43 -14.02 -4.41 -14.35
N LEU A 44 -13.69 -5.69 -14.58
CA LEU A 44 -14.64 -6.80 -14.43
C LEU A 44 -15.07 -6.98 -12.98
N LEU A 45 -14.21 -6.70 -12.01
CA LEU A 45 -14.54 -6.69 -10.58
C LEU A 45 -15.26 -5.41 -10.11
N GLY A 46 -15.55 -4.50 -11.05
CA GLY A 46 -16.21 -3.23 -10.78
C GLY A 46 -15.31 -2.16 -10.14
N VAL A 47 -13.99 -2.28 -10.31
CA VAL A 47 -13.04 -1.24 -9.92
C VAL A 47 -13.05 -0.12 -10.98
N SER A 48 -13.43 1.09 -10.58
CA SER A 48 -13.31 2.29 -11.42
C SER A 48 -12.11 3.14 -11.00
N ASN A 49 -11.51 3.87 -11.95
CA ASN A 49 -10.45 4.85 -11.66
C ASN A 49 -11.01 6.12 -11.01
N ASP A 50 -12.28 6.45 -11.26
CA ASP A 50 -12.97 7.59 -10.65
C ASP A 50 -13.66 7.14 -9.36
N ASN A 51 -13.27 7.76 -8.24
CA ASN A 51 -13.79 7.50 -6.89
C ASN A 51 -15.32 7.75 -6.76
N ASP A 52 -15.97 8.36 -7.75
CA ASP A 52 -17.37 8.76 -7.70
C ASP A 52 -18.35 7.72 -8.28
N CYS A 53 -17.86 6.52 -8.62
CA CYS A 53 -18.67 5.54 -9.34
C CYS A 53 -18.45 4.10 -8.86
N HIS A 54 -18.53 3.88 -7.55
CA HIS A 54 -18.44 2.53 -6.97
C HIS A 54 -19.67 1.64 -7.23
N ASP A 55 -20.76 2.20 -7.76
CA ASP A 55 -22.08 1.53 -7.83
C ASP A 55 -22.54 1.13 -9.25
N LEU A 56 -21.80 1.45 -10.33
CA LEU A 56 -22.29 1.17 -11.70
C LEU A 56 -22.00 -0.25 -12.22
N ILE A 57 -21.01 -0.96 -11.67
CA ILE A 57 -20.63 -2.31 -12.13
C ILE A 57 -20.89 -3.31 -11.00
N ASN A 58 -21.97 -4.09 -11.14
CA ASN A 58 -22.21 -5.25 -10.29
C ASN A 58 -21.06 -6.25 -10.44
N ILE A 59 -20.56 -6.76 -9.32
CA ILE A 59 -19.53 -7.81 -9.36
C ILE A 59 -20.15 -9.05 -10.03
N PRO A 60 -19.50 -9.64 -11.04
CA PRO A 60 -20.02 -10.80 -11.75
C PRO A 60 -20.24 -11.98 -10.80
N ASP A 61 -21.35 -12.72 -10.98
CA ASP A 61 -21.66 -13.92 -10.18
C ASP A 61 -20.55 -14.99 -10.25
N ASN A 62 -19.77 -14.99 -11.33
CA ASN A 62 -18.66 -15.93 -11.52
C ASN A 62 -17.30 -15.41 -11.02
N ALA A 63 -17.25 -14.25 -10.36
CA ALA A 63 -16.02 -13.71 -9.77
C ALA A 63 -15.43 -14.62 -8.68
N GLU A 64 -16.23 -15.52 -8.10
CA GLU A 64 -15.75 -16.58 -7.19
C GLU A 64 -14.66 -17.46 -7.81
N GLN A 65 -14.62 -17.59 -9.15
CA GLN A 65 -13.55 -18.32 -9.86
C GLN A 65 -12.15 -17.76 -9.56
N LEU A 66 -12.06 -16.47 -9.22
CA LEU A 66 -10.82 -15.76 -8.91
C LEU A 66 -10.34 -16.00 -7.47
N LEU A 67 -11.14 -16.62 -6.60
CA LEU A 67 -10.77 -16.90 -5.21
C LEU A 67 -9.92 -18.17 -5.09
N ASN A 68 -8.75 -18.15 -5.71
CA ASN A 68 -7.76 -19.23 -5.68
C ASN A 68 -6.35 -18.69 -5.47
N ALA A 69 -5.42 -19.57 -5.08
CA ALA A 69 -4.05 -19.20 -4.76
C ALA A 69 -3.29 -18.60 -5.96
N GLU A 70 -3.56 -19.06 -7.18
CA GLU A 70 -2.90 -18.56 -8.41
C GLU A 70 -3.24 -17.08 -8.66
N CYS A 71 -4.52 -16.73 -8.62
CA CYS A 71 -4.99 -15.35 -8.80
C CYS A 71 -4.54 -14.44 -7.65
N ILE A 72 -4.70 -14.87 -6.40
CA ILE A 72 -4.28 -14.08 -5.23
C ILE A 72 -2.77 -13.85 -5.25
N GLY A 73 -1.97 -14.88 -5.55
CA GLY A 73 -0.53 -14.75 -5.64
C GLY A 73 -0.09 -13.74 -6.72
N GLN A 74 -0.72 -13.81 -7.89
CA GLN A 74 -0.45 -12.87 -8.96
C GLN A 74 -0.85 -11.42 -8.62
N LEU A 75 -2.02 -11.21 -8.02
CA LEU A 75 -2.44 -9.88 -7.57
C LEU A 75 -1.49 -9.35 -6.50
N CYS A 76 -1.10 -10.16 -5.51
CA CYS A 76 -0.13 -9.78 -4.49
C CYS A 76 1.24 -9.41 -5.09
N GLN A 77 1.67 -10.08 -6.17
CA GLN A 77 2.89 -9.71 -6.89
C GLN A 77 2.78 -8.31 -7.51
N PHE A 78 1.66 -7.97 -8.15
CA PHE A 78 1.40 -6.61 -8.65
C PHE A 78 1.30 -5.57 -7.53
N VAL A 79 0.72 -5.95 -6.38
CA VAL A 79 0.72 -5.10 -5.18
C VAL A 79 2.15 -4.77 -4.75
N ALA A 80 3.04 -5.77 -4.74
CA ALA A 80 4.44 -5.60 -4.36
C ALA A 80 5.24 -4.72 -5.33
N TRP A 81 4.82 -4.57 -6.59
CA TRP A 81 5.46 -3.65 -7.54
C TRP A 81 5.36 -2.19 -7.09
N GLY A 82 4.40 -1.86 -6.22
CA GLY A 82 4.34 -0.56 -5.56
C GLY A 82 5.69 -0.15 -4.98
N HIS A 83 6.46 -1.09 -4.42
CA HIS A 83 7.80 -0.90 -3.85
C HIS A 83 8.93 -0.57 -4.84
N THR A 84 8.62 -0.44 -6.12
CA THR A 84 9.59 0.00 -7.14
C THR A 84 9.41 1.47 -7.51
N ASN A 85 8.41 2.14 -6.95
CA ASN A 85 8.16 3.56 -7.20
C ASN A 85 9.32 4.42 -6.66
N GLY A 86 9.96 5.20 -7.52
CA GLY A 86 11.21 5.94 -7.22
C GLY A 86 11.10 7.00 -6.11
N ALA A 87 9.90 7.39 -5.70
CA ALA A 87 9.66 8.35 -4.61
C ALA A 87 9.92 7.78 -3.19
N GLN A 88 10.32 6.50 -3.08
CA GLN A 88 10.26 5.74 -1.83
C GLN A 88 11.39 5.96 -0.82
N VAL A 89 12.48 6.65 -1.18
CA VAL A 89 13.63 6.76 -0.27
C VAL A 89 13.86 8.21 0.12
N GLY A 90 12.96 8.71 0.98
CA GLY A 90 13.12 9.96 1.70
C GLY A 90 12.62 11.21 0.98
N ASN A 91 12.25 12.21 1.78
CA ASN A 91 12.03 13.61 1.38
C ASN A 91 10.62 14.03 0.95
N LEU A 92 9.61 13.76 1.78
CA LEU A 92 8.54 14.77 1.98
C LEU A 92 8.82 15.59 3.24
N ILE A 93 9.09 14.95 4.37
CA ILE A 93 9.38 15.66 5.62
C ILE A 93 10.77 16.33 5.63
N SER A 94 11.77 15.70 5.01
CA SER A 94 13.14 16.27 4.90
C SER A 94 13.23 17.38 3.85
N SER A 95 12.44 17.33 2.77
CA SER A 95 12.39 18.41 1.78
C SER A 95 11.65 19.64 2.30
N VAL A 96 10.56 19.43 3.05
CA VAL A 96 9.79 20.51 3.70
C VAL A 96 10.61 21.27 4.77
N LEU A 97 11.56 20.61 5.44
CA LEU A 97 12.38 21.23 6.49
C LEU A 97 13.71 21.83 6.03
N LYS A 98 14.13 21.62 4.78
CA LYS A 98 15.33 22.25 4.21
C LYS A 98 15.07 23.66 3.68
N LEU A 99 13.84 24.15 3.76
CA LEU A 99 13.50 25.52 3.38
C LEU A 99 13.68 26.44 4.60
N PRO A 100 14.47 27.53 4.49
CA PRO A 100 14.58 28.50 5.58
C PRO A 100 13.20 29.11 5.88
N ALA A 101 12.98 29.39 7.17
CA ALA A 101 11.70 29.74 7.82
C ALA A 101 11.02 31.06 7.37
N ASN A 102 11.13 31.43 6.09
CA ASN A 102 10.53 32.65 5.54
C ASN A 102 9.84 32.37 4.19
N ARG A 103 8.84 31.49 4.18
CA ARG A 103 7.68 31.63 3.28
C ARG A 103 6.44 31.11 4.00
N LEU A 104 5.59 32.07 4.38
CA LEU A 104 4.23 31.80 4.84
C LEU A 104 3.49 30.94 3.82
N ILE A 105 2.64 30.07 4.37
CA ILE A 105 1.48 29.46 3.75
C ILE A 105 0.75 30.54 2.94
N THR A 106 0.71 30.38 1.61
CA THR A 106 -0.24 31.12 0.78
C THR A 106 -1.27 30.13 0.24
N ASP A 107 -2.50 30.55 0.42
CA ASP A 107 -3.75 30.04 -0.12
C ASP A 107 -3.69 29.60 -1.59
N GLY A 108 -4.51 28.60 -1.91
CA GLY A 108 -4.67 28.08 -3.25
C GLY A 108 -5.25 29.12 -4.19
N SER A 109 -4.42 29.61 -5.12
CA SER A 109 -4.85 30.05 -6.45
C SER A 109 -3.65 30.23 -7.38
N GLY A 110 -3.69 29.51 -8.51
CA GLY A 110 -3.04 29.83 -9.80
C GLY A 110 -1.58 30.26 -9.86
N ALA A 111 -0.71 29.40 -10.41
CA ALA A 111 0.18 29.72 -11.54
C ALA A 111 1.07 28.52 -11.86
N GLY A 112 0.92 27.97 -13.08
CA GLY A 112 1.78 26.94 -13.61
C GLY A 112 3.18 27.46 -13.91
N PHE A 113 4.19 26.64 -13.63
CA PHE A 113 5.57 26.87 -14.06
C PHE A 113 5.68 26.48 -15.54
N GLY A 114 5.70 27.49 -16.42
CA GLY A 114 6.03 27.36 -17.83
C GLY A 114 7.54 27.32 -18.04
N GLY A 115 8.02 26.24 -18.65
CA GLY A 115 9.37 26.15 -19.22
C GLY A 115 9.38 26.72 -20.64
N SER A 116 10.33 27.61 -20.91
CA SER A 116 10.60 28.18 -22.23
C SER A 116 10.98 27.12 -23.26
N ILE A 117 10.26 27.10 -24.39
CA ILE A 117 10.69 26.48 -25.64
C ILE A 117 10.72 27.58 -26.70
N SER A 118 11.84 27.61 -27.41
CA SER A 118 12.21 28.56 -28.45
C SER A 118 11.26 28.54 -29.65
N ASP A 119 10.86 29.75 -30.07
CA ASP A 119 10.17 30.08 -31.32
C ASP A 119 10.90 29.54 -32.57
N SER A 120 10.19 28.75 -33.37
CA SER A 120 10.42 28.69 -34.81
C SER A 120 9.08 28.89 -35.53
N GLN A 121 8.99 30.03 -36.20
CA GLN A 121 7.85 30.44 -37.02
C GLN A 121 7.64 29.46 -38.18
N SER A 122 6.42 28.97 -38.36
CA SER A 122 5.95 28.56 -39.69
C SER A 122 4.52 29.04 -39.93
N LYS A 123 4.33 29.56 -41.15
CA LYS A 123 3.20 30.37 -41.60
C LYS A 123 1.93 29.55 -41.74
N GLY A 124 0.79 30.20 -41.47
CA GLY A 124 -0.53 29.66 -41.68
C GLY A 124 -0.83 29.35 -43.15
N THR A 125 -1.52 28.23 -43.36
CA THR A 125 -2.48 28.03 -44.45
C THR A 125 -3.71 27.34 -43.84
N GLY A 126 -4.90 27.83 -44.19
CA GLY A 126 -6.14 27.51 -43.51
C GLY A 126 -6.78 26.20 -43.95
N GLY A 127 -7.64 25.68 -43.07
CA GLY A 127 -8.83 24.89 -43.42
C GLY A 127 -8.62 23.39 -43.67
N GLN A 128 -8.81 22.59 -42.63
CA GLN A 128 -9.73 21.42 -42.57
C GLN A 128 -9.64 20.80 -41.18
N GLY A 129 -10.76 20.26 -40.67
CA GLY A 129 -10.91 19.79 -39.29
C GLY A 129 -9.82 18.80 -38.88
N ALA A 130 -9.38 18.90 -37.62
CA ALA A 130 -8.39 18.02 -37.02
C ALA A 130 -8.73 16.55 -37.30
N ALA A 131 -7.78 15.84 -37.93
CA ALA A 131 -7.86 14.40 -38.10
C ALA A 131 -7.95 13.77 -36.71
N ASP A 132 -8.99 12.97 -36.50
CA ASP A 132 -9.20 12.18 -35.29
C ASP A 132 -8.11 11.10 -35.23
N GLU A 133 -7.00 11.42 -34.56
CA GLU A 133 -5.75 10.62 -34.44
C GLU A 133 -5.97 9.22 -33.82
N SER A 134 -7.14 8.97 -33.23
CA SER A 134 -7.49 7.72 -32.54
C SER A 134 -7.79 6.53 -33.46
N CYS A 135 -8.11 6.79 -34.73
CA CYS A 135 -8.41 5.76 -35.73
C CYS A 135 -7.90 6.21 -37.11
N PRO A 136 -6.62 5.97 -37.44
CA PRO A 136 -6.06 6.38 -38.71
C PRO A 136 -6.76 5.62 -39.86
N PRO A 137 -7.03 6.29 -40.99
CA PRO A 137 -7.44 5.59 -42.20
C PRO A 137 -6.24 4.75 -42.68
N VAL A 138 -6.41 3.43 -42.78
CA VAL A 138 -5.32 2.49 -43.12
C VAL A 138 -5.70 1.55 -44.27
N TRP A 139 -6.95 1.57 -44.71
CA TRP A 139 -7.45 0.66 -45.74
C TRP A 139 -7.45 1.29 -47.12
N PHE A 140 -7.00 0.54 -48.12
CA PHE A 140 -7.08 0.92 -49.51
C PHE A 140 -8.03 -0.02 -50.25
N VAL A 141 -8.75 0.53 -51.22
CA VAL A 141 -9.71 -0.20 -52.06
C VAL A 141 -9.32 0.00 -53.51
N ALA A 142 -9.44 -1.04 -54.33
CA ALA A 142 -9.32 -0.95 -55.76
C ALA A 142 -10.49 -1.66 -56.43
N ASN A 143 -11.25 -0.91 -57.23
CA ASN A 143 -12.42 -1.39 -57.96
C ASN A 143 -11.97 -2.13 -59.23
N THR A 144 -11.21 -3.21 -59.05
CA THR A 144 -10.60 -4.00 -60.12
C THR A 144 -10.45 -5.44 -59.70
N THR A 145 -10.50 -6.34 -60.67
CA THR A 145 -10.25 -7.78 -60.46
C THR A 145 -8.78 -8.16 -60.64
N ARG A 146 -7.91 -7.21 -61.02
CA ARG A 146 -6.48 -7.43 -61.30
C ARG A 146 -5.66 -7.34 -60.02
N ASN A 147 -4.82 -8.35 -59.75
CA ASN A 147 -3.90 -8.37 -58.60
C ASN A 147 -2.42 -8.39 -59.10
N PRO A 148 -1.56 -7.42 -58.73
CA PRO A 148 -1.88 -6.21 -57.97
C PRO A 148 -2.69 -5.21 -58.81
N PRO A 149 -3.51 -4.36 -58.17
CA PRO A 149 -4.31 -3.34 -58.84
C PRO A 149 -3.42 -2.24 -59.43
N PRO A 150 -3.79 -1.65 -60.59
CA PRO A 150 -3.06 -0.51 -61.14
C PRO A 150 -3.16 0.69 -60.18
N PRO A 151 -2.10 1.50 -60.06
CA PRO A 151 -2.04 2.60 -59.08
C PRO A 151 -3.16 3.64 -59.26
N GLU A 152 -3.63 3.83 -60.49
CA GLU A 152 -4.75 4.74 -60.81
C GLU A 152 -6.11 4.27 -60.27
N SER A 153 -6.25 2.97 -59.97
CA SER A 153 -7.49 2.37 -59.44
C SER A 153 -7.55 2.30 -57.92
N ILE A 154 -6.44 2.64 -57.25
CA ILE A 154 -6.32 2.57 -55.80
C ILE A 154 -6.93 3.83 -55.19
N GLN A 155 -7.88 3.63 -54.29
CA GLN A 155 -8.54 4.66 -53.51
C GLN A 155 -8.26 4.45 -52.03
N GLY A 156 -8.10 5.54 -51.29
CA GLY A 156 -7.83 5.53 -49.85
C GLY A 156 -6.72 6.50 -49.47
N PRO A 157 -6.28 6.47 -48.21
CA PRO A 157 -6.68 5.51 -47.20
C PRO A 157 -8.09 5.79 -46.62
N PHE A 158 -8.80 4.74 -46.21
CA PHE A 158 -10.13 4.77 -45.61
C PHE A 158 -10.15 4.12 -44.21
N ARG A 159 -11.12 4.53 -43.40
CA ARG A 159 -11.49 3.84 -42.14
C ARG A 159 -12.44 2.69 -42.41
N VAL A 160 -12.49 1.69 -41.51
CA VAL A 160 -13.45 0.58 -41.62
C VAL A 160 -14.91 1.08 -41.56
N SER A 161 -15.19 2.14 -40.80
CA SER A 161 -16.52 2.78 -40.77
C SER A 161 -16.90 3.40 -42.12
N GLN A 162 -15.95 4.01 -42.81
CA GLN A 162 -16.13 4.56 -44.15
C GLN A 162 -16.33 3.44 -45.18
N LEU A 163 -15.53 2.38 -45.14
CA LEU A 163 -15.73 1.20 -46.01
C LEU A 163 -17.12 0.57 -45.83
N LYS A 164 -17.59 0.48 -44.57
CA LYS A 164 -18.94 0.00 -44.27
C LYS A 164 -20.02 0.89 -44.88
N GLN A 165 -19.82 2.20 -44.85
CA GLN A 165 -20.73 3.17 -45.46
C GLN A 165 -20.69 3.08 -46.99
N MET A 166 -19.50 3.02 -47.60
CA MET A 166 -19.31 2.83 -49.04
C MET A 166 -19.94 1.52 -49.54
N LEU A 167 -19.88 0.45 -48.74
CA LEU A 167 -20.57 -0.81 -49.04
C LEU A 167 -22.10 -0.66 -48.97
N ALA A 168 -22.61 0.09 -47.99
CA ALA A 168 -24.04 0.37 -47.86
C ALA A 168 -24.56 1.25 -49.01
N ASP A 169 -23.76 2.23 -49.42
CA ASP A 169 -24.03 3.17 -50.52
C ASP A 169 -23.74 2.58 -51.91
N ARG A 170 -23.26 1.32 -51.96
CA ARG A 170 -22.89 0.56 -53.18
C ARG A 170 -21.76 1.18 -54.01
N GLU A 171 -20.91 1.99 -53.38
CA GLU A 171 -19.69 2.55 -53.98
C GLU A 171 -18.57 1.51 -54.06
N VAL A 172 -18.60 0.51 -53.16
CA VAL A 172 -17.69 -0.64 -53.12
C VAL A 172 -18.51 -1.92 -53.12
N SER A 173 -18.07 -2.90 -53.91
CA SER A 173 -18.64 -4.23 -54.03
C SER A 173 -17.89 -5.23 -53.17
N ALA A 174 -18.56 -6.32 -52.78
CA ALA A 174 -17.94 -7.47 -52.11
C ALA A 174 -16.80 -8.12 -52.93
N TYR A 175 -16.71 -7.79 -54.22
CA TYR A 175 -15.74 -8.34 -55.16
C TYR A 175 -14.55 -7.43 -55.43
N ASP A 176 -14.57 -6.21 -54.90
CA ASP A 176 -13.46 -5.28 -55.02
C ASP A 176 -12.29 -5.70 -54.13
N GLN A 177 -11.09 -5.32 -54.54
CA GLN A 177 -9.87 -5.66 -53.82
C GLN A 177 -9.62 -4.65 -52.71
N VAL A 178 -9.25 -5.15 -51.53
CA VAL A 178 -8.88 -4.35 -50.38
C VAL A 178 -7.52 -4.77 -49.83
N THR A 179 -6.80 -3.82 -49.26
CA THR A 179 -5.57 -4.07 -48.50
C THR A 179 -5.45 -3.07 -47.35
N ALA A 180 -4.64 -3.38 -46.34
CA ALA A 180 -4.31 -2.48 -45.23
C ALA A 180 -2.82 -2.11 -45.28
N SER A 181 -2.47 -0.89 -44.86
CA SER A 181 -1.08 -0.42 -44.79
C SER A 181 -0.22 -1.19 -43.79
N HIS A 182 -0.82 -1.75 -42.74
CA HIS A 182 -0.16 -2.63 -41.77
C HIS A 182 -0.68 -4.06 -41.92
N VAL A 183 0.14 -4.95 -42.49
CA VAL A 183 -0.13 -6.39 -42.46
C VAL A 183 0.99 -7.09 -41.70
N GLU A 184 0.82 -7.24 -40.39
CA GLU A 184 1.64 -8.17 -39.60
C GLU A 184 1.34 -9.61 -40.06
N ASP A 185 2.34 -10.32 -40.59
CA ASP A 185 2.26 -11.76 -40.83
C ASP A 185 2.45 -12.49 -39.50
N TYR A 186 1.46 -13.31 -39.12
CA TYR A 186 1.56 -14.24 -38.00
C TYR A 186 1.83 -15.68 -38.48
N SER A 187 2.45 -15.85 -39.65
CA SER A 187 3.09 -17.13 -39.96
C SER A 187 4.29 -17.26 -39.03
N GLN A 188 4.23 -18.26 -38.16
CA GLN A 188 5.30 -18.61 -37.23
C GLN A 188 6.63 -18.76 -37.99
N ASP A 189 7.70 -18.26 -37.37
CA ASP A 189 9.10 -18.26 -37.78
C ASP A 189 9.59 -16.99 -38.49
N GLU A 190 9.84 -15.89 -37.76
CA GLU A 190 10.84 -14.89 -38.20
C GLU A 190 11.72 -14.37 -37.06
N ASP A 191 13.01 -14.26 -37.39
CA ASP A 191 14.13 -13.78 -36.58
C ASP A 191 13.96 -12.30 -36.14
N PRO A 192 14.46 -11.93 -34.94
CA PRO A 192 14.22 -10.62 -34.32
C PRO A 192 14.96 -9.42 -34.97
N GLU A 193 15.69 -9.60 -36.06
CA GLU A 193 16.49 -8.51 -36.67
C GLU A 193 15.82 -7.81 -37.87
N ASN A 194 14.62 -8.22 -38.31
CA ASN A 194 13.99 -7.65 -39.50
C ASN A 194 12.61 -7.05 -39.24
N THR A 195 12.51 -6.11 -38.30
CA THR A 195 11.34 -5.21 -38.22
C THR A 195 11.46 -4.18 -39.34
N SER A 196 10.97 -4.52 -40.53
CA SER A 196 11.03 -3.62 -41.69
C SER A 196 10.23 -2.33 -41.42
N THR A 197 10.94 -1.21 -41.41
CA THR A 197 10.36 0.13 -41.53
C THR A 197 9.74 0.25 -42.92
N VAL A 198 8.42 0.15 -43.00
CA VAL A 198 7.68 0.39 -44.25
C VAL A 198 7.77 1.89 -44.55
N ASN A 199 8.61 2.27 -45.51
CA ASN A 199 8.59 3.61 -46.11
C ASN A 199 7.20 3.86 -46.71
N GLU A 200 6.56 4.97 -46.33
CA GLU A 200 5.21 5.42 -46.75
C GLU A 200 5.02 5.59 -48.28
N ALA A 201 6.04 5.32 -49.09
CA ALA A 201 6.03 5.52 -50.54
C ALA A 201 5.62 4.28 -51.36
N GLN A 202 5.32 3.13 -50.73
CA GLN A 202 4.97 1.89 -51.44
C GLN A 202 3.55 1.43 -51.05
N ILE A 203 2.54 1.90 -51.80
CA ILE A 203 1.11 1.60 -51.56
C ILE A 203 0.79 0.11 -51.79
N ASP A 204 1.58 -0.58 -52.63
CA ASP A 204 1.40 -2.00 -52.87
C ASP A 204 2.04 -2.84 -51.76
N THR A 205 1.24 -3.18 -50.75
CA THR A 205 1.64 -4.10 -49.68
C THR A 205 1.71 -5.56 -50.15
N GLY A 206 1.46 -5.85 -51.43
CA GLY A 206 1.52 -7.18 -52.03
C GLY A 206 0.43 -8.16 -51.56
N LYS A 207 -0.51 -7.69 -50.73
CA LYS A 207 -1.51 -8.53 -50.02
C LYS A 207 -2.96 -8.14 -50.31
N TRP A 208 -3.25 -7.72 -51.53
CA TRP A 208 -4.62 -7.42 -51.98
C TRP A 208 -5.51 -8.67 -51.96
N ARG A 209 -6.67 -8.58 -51.31
CA ARG A 209 -7.67 -9.64 -51.25
C ARG A 209 -9.05 -9.10 -51.60
N ARG A 210 -9.94 -9.95 -52.11
CA ARG A 210 -11.33 -9.55 -52.32
C ARG A 210 -12.02 -9.36 -50.96
N LEU A 211 -12.90 -8.37 -50.87
CA LEU A 211 -13.61 -8.05 -49.62
C LEU A 211 -14.39 -9.26 -49.06
N ASP A 212 -14.98 -10.09 -49.92
CA ASP A 212 -15.66 -11.35 -49.56
C ASP A 212 -14.73 -12.43 -48.98
N GLN A 213 -13.43 -12.35 -49.23
CA GLN A 213 -12.41 -13.26 -48.70
C GLN A 213 -11.84 -12.79 -47.35
N VAL A 214 -12.19 -11.59 -46.89
CA VAL A 214 -11.80 -11.06 -45.59
C VAL A 214 -12.80 -11.56 -44.53
N TRP A 215 -12.48 -12.69 -43.93
CA TRP A 215 -13.33 -13.38 -42.96
C TRP A 215 -13.44 -12.69 -41.59
N GLN A 216 -12.51 -11.78 -41.26
CA GLN A 216 -12.53 -11.02 -40.00
C GLN A 216 -11.91 -9.63 -40.19
N LEU A 217 -12.68 -8.57 -39.94
CA LEU A 217 -12.17 -7.22 -39.72
C LEU A 217 -11.87 -7.06 -38.23
N ARG A 218 -10.59 -6.98 -37.87
CA ARG A 218 -10.16 -6.70 -36.50
C ARG A 218 -10.03 -5.19 -36.30
N TRP A 219 -10.51 -4.73 -35.16
CA TRP A 219 -10.47 -3.33 -34.76
C TRP A 219 -9.48 -3.24 -33.61
N GLN A 220 -8.47 -2.38 -33.75
CA GLN A 220 -7.54 -2.06 -32.67
C GLN A 220 -7.87 -0.64 -32.20
N LEU A 221 -8.12 -0.50 -30.90
CA LEU A 221 -8.28 0.82 -30.30
C LEU A 221 -6.88 1.35 -30.02
N CYS A 222 -6.39 2.27 -30.85
CA CYS A 222 -5.14 2.97 -30.60
C CYS A 222 -5.37 3.95 -29.45
N THR A 223 -4.57 3.83 -28.39
CA THR A 223 -4.62 4.78 -27.29
C THR A 223 -3.88 6.04 -27.65
N ASP A 224 -4.50 7.16 -27.29
CA ASP A 224 -4.05 8.52 -27.37
C ASP A 224 -2.60 8.61 -26.86
N GLY A 225 -1.68 9.16 -27.66
CA GLY A 225 -0.22 9.18 -27.41
C GLY A 225 0.24 9.92 -26.14
N SER A 226 -0.69 10.37 -25.30
CA SER A 226 -0.41 11.00 -24.00
C SER A 226 -0.51 10.04 -22.81
N SER A 227 -1.16 8.87 -22.96
CA SER A 227 -1.18 7.83 -21.93
C SER A 227 -0.39 6.63 -22.43
N SER A 228 0.88 6.53 -22.02
CA SER A 228 1.62 5.27 -22.07
C SER A 228 0.70 4.15 -21.56
N GLY A 229 0.47 3.10 -22.35
CA GLY A 229 -0.35 1.98 -21.90
C GLY A 229 0.22 1.18 -20.74
N ILE A 230 1.39 1.61 -20.27
CA ILE A 230 2.10 1.12 -19.11
C ILE A 230 1.76 2.03 -17.93
N PHE A 231 0.98 1.50 -17.00
CA PHE A 231 0.77 2.09 -15.68
C PHE A 231 2.09 2.23 -14.90
N GLY A 232 2.18 3.29 -14.09
CA GLY A 232 3.26 3.44 -13.13
C GLY A 232 3.20 2.38 -12.02
N PRO A 233 4.30 2.11 -11.28
CA PRO A 233 4.30 1.08 -10.25
C PRO A 233 3.24 1.26 -9.14
N ALA A 234 2.97 2.52 -8.75
CA ALA A 234 1.93 2.84 -7.78
C ALA A 234 0.51 2.59 -8.35
N GLU A 235 0.28 2.85 -9.63
CA GLU A 235 -1.01 2.64 -10.28
C GLU A 235 -1.33 1.15 -10.44
N VAL A 236 -0.33 0.34 -10.82
CA VAL A 236 -0.44 -1.13 -10.88
C VAL A 236 -0.78 -1.70 -9.50
N SER A 237 -0.05 -1.27 -8.47
CA SER A 237 -0.28 -1.69 -7.09
C SER A 237 -1.68 -1.30 -6.62
N LEU A 238 -2.12 -0.07 -6.92
CA LEU A 238 -3.44 0.43 -6.58
C LEU A 238 -4.56 -0.38 -7.24
N LEU A 239 -4.45 -0.68 -8.54
CA LEU A 239 -5.42 -1.50 -9.26
C LEU A 239 -5.52 -2.91 -8.66
N ALA A 240 -4.39 -3.53 -8.34
CA ALA A 240 -4.35 -4.85 -7.72
C ALA A 240 -4.93 -4.84 -6.29
N LEU A 241 -4.62 -3.84 -5.48
CA LEU A 241 -5.21 -3.66 -4.14
C LEU A 241 -6.72 -3.50 -4.21
N ARG A 242 -7.22 -2.64 -5.09
CA ARG A 242 -8.67 -2.44 -5.29
C ARG A 242 -9.36 -3.72 -5.75
N ALA A 243 -8.74 -4.47 -6.68
CA ALA A 243 -9.26 -5.77 -7.08
C ALA A 243 -9.35 -6.75 -5.89
N LEU A 244 -8.31 -6.82 -5.04
CA LEU A 244 -8.32 -7.64 -3.83
C LEU A 244 -9.40 -7.19 -2.83
N VAL A 245 -9.62 -5.89 -2.64
CA VAL A 245 -10.71 -5.36 -1.80
C VAL A 245 -12.06 -5.87 -2.30
N ARG A 246 -12.31 -5.79 -3.62
CA ARG A 246 -13.55 -6.30 -4.23
C ARG A 246 -13.71 -7.81 -4.05
N LEU A 247 -12.62 -8.58 -4.17
CA LEU A 247 -12.64 -10.02 -3.91
C LEU A 247 -12.94 -10.38 -2.46
N VAL A 248 -12.50 -9.55 -1.49
CA VAL A 248 -12.86 -9.72 -0.07
C VAL A 248 -14.33 -9.37 0.16
N ASP A 249 -14.85 -8.34 -0.51
CA ASP A 249 -16.24 -7.88 -0.38
C ASP A 249 -17.27 -8.85 -0.98
N LEU A 250 -16.87 -9.74 -1.89
CA LEU A 250 -17.72 -10.82 -2.43
C LEU A 250 -18.33 -11.68 -1.32
N HIS A 251 -17.54 -12.01 -0.30
CA HIS A 251 -17.98 -12.86 0.80
C HIS A 251 -18.14 -12.05 2.08
N LYS A 252 -19.40 -11.75 2.43
CA LYS A 252 -19.74 -11.14 3.71
C LYS A 252 -19.18 -11.98 4.86
N SER A 253 -18.59 -11.31 5.84
CA SER A 253 -18.05 -11.97 7.03
C SER A 253 -19.11 -12.28 8.09
N LEU A 254 -20.28 -11.67 7.97
CA LEU A 254 -21.42 -11.80 8.88
C LEU A 254 -22.65 -12.34 8.14
N ASP A 255 -23.43 -13.18 8.81
CA ASP A 255 -24.79 -13.54 8.41
C ASP A 255 -25.75 -12.35 8.65
N SER A 256 -26.96 -12.44 8.11
CA SER A 256 -28.12 -11.57 8.35
C SER A 256 -28.46 -11.27 9.82
N ARG A 257 -27.88 -12.02 10.76
CA ARG A 257 -28.05 -11.88 12.21
C ARG A 257 -26.80 -11.34 12.92
N ASP A 258 -25.85 -10.78 12.18
CA ASP A 258 -24.55 -10.26 12.68
C ASP A 258 -23.66 -11.33 13.35
N ILE A 259 -23.86 -12.60 13.01
CA ILE A 259 -23.03 -13.71 13.48
C ILE A 259 -21.90 -13.95 12.48
N PRO A 260 -20.63 -13.98 12.92
CA PRO A 260 -19.51 -14.31 12.04
C PRO A 260 -19.62 -15.71 11.43
N TYR A 261 -19.38 -15.81 10.12
CA TYR A 261 -19.32 -17.11 9.45
C TYR A 261 -18.13 -17.95 9.92
N PHE A 262 -18.37 -19.25 10.13
CA PHE A 262 -17.33 -20.24 10.40
C PHE A 262 -17.45 -21.42 9.39
N PRO A 263 -16.38 -21.79 8.67
CA PRO A 263 -15.05 -21.16 8.68
C PRO A 263 -15.05 -19.74 8.09
N VAL A 264 -14.03 -18.95 8.43
CA VAL A 264 -13.82 -17.58 7.89
C VAL A 264 -13.82 -17.63 6.35
N PRO A 265 -14.37 -16.61 5.65
CA PRO A 265 -14.42 -16.56 4.19
C PRO A 265 -13.11 -16.92 3.47
N ILE A 266 -13.23 -17.59 2.32
CA ILE A 266 -12.09 -18.12 1.53
C ILE A 266 -11.06 -17.03 1.23
N ALA A 267 -11.48 -15.85 0.77
CA ALA A 267 -10.60 -14.72 0.48
C ALA A 267 -9.68 -14.35 1.66
N LYS A 268 -10.25 -14.28 2.86
CA LYS A 268 -9.50 -13.99 4.10
C LYS A 268 -8.58 -15.13 4.48
N ARG A 269 -9.00 -16.39 4.31
CA ARG A 269 -8.15 -17.54 4.62
C ARG A 269 -6.93 -17.60 3.70
N LEU A 270 -7.10 -17.34 2.41
CA LEU A 270 -6.01 -17.27 1.43
C LEU A 270 -5.05 -16.12 1.76
N LEU A 271 -5.56 -14.89 1.87
CA LEU A 271 -4.74 -13.71 2.10
C LEU A 271 -4.04 -13.69 3.46
N CYS A 272 -4.66 -14.27 4.50
CA CYS A 272 -4.08 -14.38 5.83
C CYS A 272 -3.28 -15.68 6.06
N GLY A 273 -3.11 -16.54 5.05
CA GLY A 273 -2.35 -17.79 5.19
C GLY A 273 -2.96 -18.78 6.20
N LEU A 274 -4.29 -18.77 6.39
CA LEU A 274 -4.99 -19.63 7.36
C LEU A 274 -5.39 -21.00 6.77
N GLN A 275 -4.93 -21.34 5.57
CA GLN A 275 -5.28 -22.58 4.90
C GLN A 275 -4.46 -23.74 5.50
N ARG A 276 -5.14 -24.62 6.25
CA ARG A 276 -4.57 -25.83 6.83
C ARG A 276 -4.62 -26.98 5.81
N ASP A 277 -3.96 -26.85 4.66
CA ASP A 277 -3.80 -28.01 3.80
C ASP A 277 -2.57 -28.82 4.25
N ALA A 278 -2.83 -29.77 5.15
CA ALA A 278 -1.91 -30.83 5.55
C ALA A 278 -1.71 -31.91 4.46
N SER A 279 -2.17 -31.66 3.23
CA SER A 279 -2.03 -32.58 2.09
C SER A 279 -1.78 -31.81 0.79
N ARG A 280 -0.55 -31.94 0.25
CA ARG A 280 0.08 -31.37 -0.98
C ARG A 280 1.14 -30.30 -0.62
N SER A 281 2.42 -30.39 -0.97
CA SER A 281 3.14 -31.29 -1.88
C SER A 281 4.56 -31.61 -1.34
N ILE A 282 5.13 -32.71 -1.83
CA ILE A 282 6.52 -33.15 -1.62
C ILE A 282 7.52 -32.28 -2.42
N ASP A 283 7.04 -31.27 -3.15
CA ASP A 283 7.89 -30.31 -3.83
C ASP A 283 8.19 -29.13 -2.90
N SER A 284 9.45 -29.02 -2.51
CA SER A 284 10.06 -27.96 -1.71
C SER A 284 10.04 -26.56 -2.34
N SER A 285 9.21 -26.33 -3.37
CA SER A 285 9.11 -25.10 -4.15
C SER A 285 7.80 -24.34 -3.98
N ALA A 286 6.79 -24.92 -3.29
CA ALA A 286 5.59 -24.20 -2.88
C ALA A 286 5.94 -23.27 -1.71
N ARG A 287 6.42 -22.07 -2.05
CA ARG A 287 6.63 -20.96 -1.10
C ARG A 287 5.37 -20.82 -0.24
N HIS A 288 5.55 -20.81 1.09
CA HIS A 288 4.53 -20.28 1.99
C HIS A 288 4.42 -18.79 1.69
N ASP A 289 3.57 -18.43 0.72
CA ASP A 289 3.44 -17.05 0.33
C ASP A 289 2.70 -16.29 1.44
N ASN A 290 3.44 -15.51 2.23
CA ASN A 290 2.88 -14.66 3.27
C ASN A 290 2.24 -13.41 2.66
N TYR A 291 1.12 -13.58 1.94
CA TYR A 291 0.39 -12.50 1.27
C TYR A 291 0.03 -11.36 2.22
N LEU A 292 -0.33 -11.68 3.48
CA LEU A 292 -0.59 -10.67 4.52
C LEU A 292 0.63 -9.77 4.77
N SER A 293 1.83 -10.34 4.74
CA SER A 293 3.07 -9.57 4.89
C SER A 293 3.28 -8.65 3.69
N MET A 294 3.10 -9.15 2.47
CA MET A 294 3.21 -8.34 1.24
C MET A 294 2.24 -7.16 1.24
N VAL A 295 0.97 -7.40 1.59
CA VAL A 295 -0.04 -6.34 1.70
C VAL A 295 0.32 -5.35 2.81
N SER A 296 0.77 -5.83 3.98
CA SER A 296 1.16 -4.96 5.10
C SER A 296 2.33 -4.06 4.74
N GLN A 297 3.33 -4.59 4.05
CA GLN A 297 4.53 -3.86 3.66
C GLN A 297 4.22 -2.70 2.72
N THR A 298 3.15 -2.76 1.92
CA THR A 298 2.77 -1.66 1.01
C THR A 298 2.43 -0.35 1.72
N LEU A 299 2.19 -0.36 3.03
CA LEU A 299 2.10 0.85 3.85
C LEU A 299 3.41 1.69 3.80
N LEU A 300 4.55 1.07 3.45
CA LEU A 300 5.84 1.74 3.23
C LEU A 300 5.97 2.39 1.85
N CYS A 301 5.05 2.16 0.90
CA CYS A 301 5.14 2.72 -0.45
C CYS A 301 5.08 4.26 -0.46
N ASN A 302 4.55 4.87 0.62
CA ASN A 302 4.39 6.30 0.83
C ASN A 302 3.61 7.04 -0.30
N ASP A 303 2.80 6.30 -1.07
CA ASP A 303 1.80 6.83 -1.99
C ASP A 303 0.44 6.86 -1.27
N SER A 304 -0.26 7.99 -1.31
CA SER A 304 -1.50 8.17 -0.53
C SER A 304 -2.61 7.21 -0.92
N LYS A 305 -2.83 6.99 -2.22
CA LYS A 305 -3.91 6.13 -2.71
C LYS A 305 -3.62 4.66 -2.42
N VAL A 306 -2.36 4.24 -2.60
CA VAL A 306 -1.92 2.87 -2.29
C VAL A 306 -2.07 2.62 -0.80
N VAL A 307 -1.55 3.51 0.06
CA VAL A 307 -1.61 3.35 1.51
C VAL A 307 -3.04 3.32 2.04
N ASP A 308 -3.93 4.19 1.54
CA ASP A 308 -5.34 4.16 1.92
C ASP A 308 -6.02 2.85 1.53
N SER A 309 -5.81 2.38 0.29
CA SER A 309 -6.39 1.11 -0.20
C SER A 309 -5.83 -0.10 0.54
N SER A 310 -4.55 -0.08 0.92
CA SER A 310 -3.92 -1.11 1.75
C SER A 310 -4.48 -1.12 3.16
N ALA A 311 -4.65 0.04 3.79
CA ALA A 311 -5.25 0.14 5.11
C ALA A 311 -6.70 -0.37 5.12
N GLU A 312 -7.47 -0.06 4.07
CA GLU A 312 -8.83 -0.59 3.88
C GLU A 312 -8.83 -2.12 3.74
N LEU A 313 -7.98 -2.67 2.87
CA LEU A 313 -7.87 -4.11 2.68
C LEU A 313 -7.49 -4.83 3.98
N LEU A 314 -6.45 -4.35 4.67
CA LEU A 314 -6.00 -4.90 5.95
C LEU A 314 -7.11 -4.83 7.01
N HIS A 315 -7.84 -3.71 7.08
CA HIS A 315 -8.96 -3.55 8.02
C HIS A 315 -10.05 -4.59 7.75
N LYS A 316 -10.45 -4.74 6.47
CA LYS A 316 -11.44 -5.75 6.05
C LYS A 316 -10.96 -7.17 6.34
N LEU A 317 -9.68 -7.49 6.13
CA LEU A 317 -9.09 -8.80 6.40
C LEU A 317 -9.13 -9.17 7.89
N MET A 318 -8.87 -8.20 8.77
CA MET A 318 -8.84 -8.41 10.23
C MET A 318 -10.24 -8.48 10.86
N LEU A 319 -11.23 -7.82 10.25
CA LEU A 319 -12.60 -7.78 10.77
C LEU A 319 -13.18 -9.21 10.87
N HIS A 320 -13.74 -9.55 12.04
CA HIS A 320 -14.26 -10.89 12.36
C HIS A 320 -13.29 -12.07 12.10
N ASN A 321 -11.98 -11.82 12.17
CA ASN A 321 -10.94 -12.83 11.94
C ASN A 321 -9.97 -12.94 13.12
N HIS A 322 -10.42 -13.61 14.19
CA HIS A 322 -9.67 -13.70 15.45
C HIS A 322 -8.30 -14.40 15.31
N ALA A 323 -8.18 -15.37 14.39
CA ALA A 323 -6.93 -16.09 14.20
C ALA A 323 -5.84 -15.21 13.57
N ALA A 324 -6.20 -14.40 12.56
CA ALA A 324 -5.25 -13.50 11.91
C ALA A 324 -4.92 -12.28 12.78
N ILE A 325 -5.93 -11.68 13.42
CA ILE A 325 -5.75 -10.43 14.18
C ILE A 325 -4.81 -10.61 15.38
N ALA A 326 -4.85 -11.78 16.06
CA ALA A 326 -4.02 -12.06 17.23
C ALA A 326 -2.52 -12.00 16.91
N LYS A 327 -2.12 -12.33 15.68
CA LYS A 327 -0.72 -12.36 15.23
C LYS A 327 -0.41 -11.30 14.18
N PHE A 328 -1.31 -10.33 13.98
CA PHE A 328 -1.14 -9.33 12.94
C PHE A 328 0.11 -8.47 13.16
N TYR A 329 0.52 -8.25 14.40
CA TYR A 329 1.73 -7.53 14.76
C TYR A 329 3.01 -8.11 14.12
N LEU A 330 3.07 -9.41 13.87
CA LEU A 330 4.22 -10.08 13.22
C LEU A 330 4.45 -9.62 11.77
N SER A 331 3.44 -9.04 11.13
CA SER A 331 3.59 -8.49 9.77
C SER A 331 4.37 -7.17 9.72
N GLY A 332 4.57 -6.50 10.86
CA GLY A 332 5.14 -5.15 10.93
C GLY A 332 4.17 -4.03 10.57
N ALA A 333 2.89 -4.34 10.29
CA ALA A 333 1.89 -3.37 9.85
C ALA A 333 1.78 -2.12 10.74
N PHE A 334 1.89 -2.27 12.07
CA PHE A 334 1.83 -1.15 13.00
C PHE A 334 3.04 -0.21 12.87
N PHE A 335 4.22 -0.75 12.63
CA PHE A 335 5.43 0.04 12.39
C PHE A 335 5.30 0.79 11.07
N PHE A 336 4.84 0.11 10.02
CA PHE A 336 4.68 0.71 8.71
C PHE A 336 3.61 1.82 8.73
N ALA A 337 2.47 1.57 9.38
CA ALA A 337 1.41 2.55 9.61
C ALA A 337 1.93 3.81 10.34
N CYS A 338 2.62 3.65 11.47
CA CYS A 338 3.16 4.78 12.23
C CYS A 338 4.32 5.51 11.53
N SER A 339 5.00 4.86 10.57
CA SER A 339 6.03 5.48 9.74
C SER A 339 5.48 6.33 8.58
N TYR A 340 4.17 6.27 8.34
CA TYR A 340 3.54 6.95 7.21
C TYR A 340 3.57 8.48 7.36
N THR A 341 3.99 9.15 6.29
CA THR A 341 4.24 10.60 6.31
C THR A 341 3.08 11.44 5.75
N GLY A 342 2.09 10.82 5.11
CA GLY A 342 0.94 11.53 4.54
C GLY A 342 -0.05 12.04 5.59
N SER A 343 -0.97 12.89 5.13
CA SER A 343 -2.07 13.45 5.93
C SER A 343 -3.35 12.62 5.87
N ASN A 344 -3.52 11.76 4.86
CA ASN A 344 -4.59 10.78 4.75
C ASN A 344 -4.38 9.63 5.75
N PHE A 345 -4.66 9.91 7.02
CA PHE A 345 -4.44 8.95 8.10
C PHE A 345 -5.74 8.29 8.58
N GLY A 346 -6.89 8.62 7.99
CA GLY A 346 -8.20 8.10 8.41
C GLY A 346 -8.36 6.59 8.21
N GLY A 347 -7.91 6.06 7.07
CA GLY A 347 -7.93 4.61 6.79
C GLY A 347 -7.04 3.84 7.77
N ILE A 348 -5.83 4.34 8.00
CA ILE A 348 -4.88 3.78 8.98
C ILE A 348 -5.46 3.84 10.40
N SER A 349 -6.03 4.98 10.80
CA SER A 349 -6.62 5.13 12.14
C SER A 349 -7.73 4.11 12.39
N ARG A 350 -8.55 3.83 11.37
CA ARG A 350 -9.60 2.81 11.44
C ARG A 350 -9.03 1.40 11.60
N LEU A 351 -7.94 1.10 10.89
CA LEU A 351 -7.19 -0.14 11.07
C LEU A 351 -6.63 -0.24 12.49
N LEU A 352 -5.96 0.81 12.97
CA LEU A 352 -5.34 0.85 14.30
C LEU A 352 -6.37 0.64 15.39
N GLN A 353 -7.45 1.42 15.42
CA GLN A 353 -8.55 1.32 16.40
C GLN A 353 -9.03 -0.11 16.58
N ASN A 354 -9.26 -0.83 15.48
CA ASN A 354 -9.87 -2.14 15.49
C ASN A 354 -8.89 -3.28 15.80
N THR A 355 -7.57 -3.00 15.77
CA THR A 355 -6.54 -4.05 15.84
C THR A 355 -5.59 -3.90 17.02
N HIS A 356 -5.29 -2.69 17.51
CA HIS A 356 -4.15 -2.45 18.39
C HIS A 356 -4.24 -3.13 19.77
N LEU A 357 -5.43 -3.33 20.32
CA LEU A 357 -5.67 -4.04 21.59
C LEU A 357 -5.85 -5.56 21.42
N ARG A 358 -5.93 -6.05 20.18
CA ARG A 358 -6.28 -7.46 19.89
C ARG A 358 -5.08 -8.28 19.46
N GLN A 359 -3.88 -7.86 19.88
CA GLN A 359 -2.60 -8.45 19.52
C GLN A 359 -2.07 -9.33 20.66
N HIS A 360 -1.56 -10.52 20.34
CA HIS A 360 -0.93 -11.44 21.29
C HIS A 360 0.60 -11.27 21.29
N PHE A 361 1.07 -10.04 21.56
CA PHE A 361 2.51 -9.73 21.57
C PHE A 361 3.14 -9.83 22.97
N ARG A 362 2.31 -9.86 24.02
CA ARG A 362 2.76 -9.85 25.42
C ARG A 362 3.40 -11.19 25.81
N SER A 363 4.40 -11.14 26.69
CA SER A 363 5.03 -12.31 27.31
C SER A 363 4.96 -12.24 28.85
N GLY A 364 5.49 -13.26 29.53
CA GLY A 364 5.54 -13.35 31.00
C GLY A 364 4.23 -13.06 31.74
N PHE A 365 4.37 -12.30 32.84
CA PHE A 365 3.29 -11.86 33.72
C PHE A 365 2.23 -11.03 32.99
N ALA A 366 2.62 -10.15 32.08
CA ALA A 366 1.70 -9.31 31.30
C ALA A 366 0.81 -10.11 30.33
N ALA A 367 1.20 -11.35 29.98
CA ALA A 367 0.37 -12.25 29.19
C ALA A 367 -0.64 -13.05 30.04
N ALA A 368 -0.41 -13.15 31.35
CA ALA A 368 -1.26 -13.88 32.30
C ALA A 368 -2.17 -12.96 33.12
N ALA A 369 -1.85 -11.67 33.20
CA ALA A 369 -2.67 -10.65 33.85
C ALA A 369 -3.92 -10.35 33.03
N ASP A 370 -5.01 -10.06 33.73
CA ASP A 370 -6.26 -9.63 33.08
C ASP A 370 -6.09 -8.22 32.48
N ASP A 371 -6.76 -7.97 31.36
CA ASP A 371 -6.69 -6.67 30.65
C ASP A 371 -7.13 -5.48 31.51
N SER A 372 -7.88 -5.70 32.60
CA SER A 372 -8.27 -4.65 33.54
C SER A 372 -7.16 -4.24 34.51
N GLU A 373 -6.16 -5.09 34.71
CA GLU A 373 -5.08 -4.87 35.67
C GLU A 373 -3.87 -4.16 35.06
N LEU A 374 -3.81 -4.09 33.72
CA LEU A 374 -2.69 -3.54 32.98
C LEU A 374 -2.97 -2.10 32.52
N PRO A 375 -1.98 -1.19 32.63
CA PRO A 375 -2.03 0.12 32.00
C PRO A 375 -2.28 0.04 30.49
N LEU A 376 -2.90 1.10 29.93
CA LEU A 376 -3.23 1.12 28.50
C LEU A 376 -2.00 0.97 27.60
N LYS A 377 -0.85 1.53 28.00
CA LYS A 377 0.43 1.37 27.29
C LYS A 377 0.80 -0.10 27.10
N ASP A 378 0.67 -0.91 28.14
CA ASP A 378 1.07 -2.32 28.13
C ASP A 378 0.04 -3.19 27.41
N ARG A 379 -1.19 -2.69 27.32
CA ARG A 379 -2.28 -3.38 26.63
C ARG A 379 -2.20 -3.27 25.11
N SER A 380 -1.66 -2.17 24.62
CA SER A 380 -1.65 -1.78 23.22
C SER A 380 -0.32 -2.08 22.55
N ILE A 381 -0.31 -2.68 21.36
CA ILE A 381 0.93 -2.81 20.55
C ILE A 381 1.54 -1.44 20.19
N LEU A 382 0.72 -0.39 20.23
CA LEU A 382 1.15 0.99 20.00
C LEU A 382 1.80 1.63 21.24
N GLY A 383 1.77 0.97 22.40
CA GLY A 383 2.32 1.47 23.67
C GLY A 383 3.79 1.89 23.59
N ASN A 384 4.60 1.09 22.90
CA ASN A 384 6.02 1.39 22.72
C ASN A 384 6.28 2.47 21.67
N MET A 385 5.28 2.86 20.89
CA MET A 385 5.42 3.84 19.81
C MET A 385 4.81 5.19 20.16
N LEU A 386 3.59 5.21 20.70
CA LEU A 386 2.80 6.41 20.89
C LEU A 386 2.72 6.76 22.38
N PRO A 387 2.80 8.06 22.73
CA PRO A 387 2.49 8.52 24.07
C PRO A 387 1.09 8.09 24.55
N GLU A 388 0.94 7.90 25.85
CA GLU A 388 -0.32 7.46 26.47
C GLU A 388 -1.50 8.37 26.12
N GLY A 389 -1.31 9.70 26.12
CA GLY A 389 -2.36 10.65 25.70
C GLY A 389 -2.93 10.35 24.31
N LEU A 390 -2.08 10.01 23.32
CA LEU A 390 -2.56 9.62 21.99
C LEU A 390 -3.33 8.30 21.99
N LEU A 391 -2.91 7.33 22.80
CA LEU A 391 -3.61 6.05 22.95
C LEU A 391 -4.99 6.26 23.57
N PHE A 392 -5.10 7.14 24.57
CA PHE A 392 -6.37 7.51 25.17
C PHE A 392 -7.28 8.24 24.17
N ILE A 393 -6.73 9.11 23.32
CA ILE A 393 -7.51 9.71 22.22
C ILE A 393 -8.10 8.64 21.31
N LEU A 394 -7.29 7.66 20.90
CA LEU A 394 -7.76 6.55 20.07
C LEU A 394 -8.86 5.74 20.76
N VAL A 395 -8.68 5.35 22.03
CA VAL A 395 -9.65 4.50 22.73
C VAL A 395 -10.95 5.23 23.07
N ASN A 396 -10.88 6.47 23.57
CA ASN A 396 -12.03 7.15 24.15
C ASN A 396 -12.78 8.06 23.15
N TYR A 397 -12.05 8.72 22.25
CA TYR A 397 -12.62 9.71 21.32
C TYR A 397 -12.73 9.19 19.88
N GLY A 398 -12.12 8.05 19.59
CA GLY A 398 -12.28 7.33 18.33
C GLY A 398 -11.47 7.88 17.16
N VAL A 399 -11.78 7.35 15.98
CA VAL A 399 -10.93 7.40 14.78
C VAL A 399 -10.75 8.81 14.23
N GLU A 400 -11.83 9.61 14.19
CA GLU A 400 -11.81 10.96 13.62
C GLU A 400 -10.95 11.90 14.45
N ARG A 401 -11.18 11.93 15.77
CA ARG A 401 -10.41 12.76 16.69
C ARG A 401 -8.94 12.34 16.73
N PHE A 402 -8.67 11.03 16.74
CA PHE A 402 -7.30 10.54 16.67
C PHE A 402 -6.58 10.95 15.38
N THR A 403 -7.26 10.87 14.22
CA THR A 403 -6.68 11.30 12.93
C THR A 403 -6.30 12.77 12.96
N GLU A 404 -7.20 13.61 13.47
CA GLU A 404 -6.98 15.05 13.62
C GLU A 404 -5.76 15.33 14.53
N VAL A 405 -5.72 14.69 15.70
CA VAL A 405 -4.65 14.89 16.69
C VAL A 405 -3.31 14.37 16.18
N PHE A 406 -3.28 13.18 15.58
CA PHE A 406 -2.05 12.55 15.10
C PHE A 406 -1.38 13.33 13.96
N VAL A 407 -2.18 13.89 13.04
CA VAL A 407 -1.67 14.67 11.90
C VAL A 407 -1.40 16.13 12.30
N GLY A 408 -2.15 16.67 13.25
CA GLY A 408 -2.05 18.04 13.71
C GLY A 408 -0.98 18.27 14.78
N SER A 409 -1.14 19.39 15.50
CA SER A 409 -0.26 19.78 16.61
C SER A 409 -1.12 20.28 17.77
N PHE A 410 -0.98 19.62 18.91
CA PHE A 410 -1.79 19.84 20.10
C PHE A 410 -0.88 19.87 21.33
N ASP A 411 -1.10 20.85 22.19
CA ASP A 411 -0.45 20.98 23.49
C ASP A 411 -1.53 21.36 24.49
N THR A 412 -2.12 20.34 25.09
CA THR A 412 -3.27 20.43 26.00
C THR A 412 -3.04 19.52 27.20
N PRO A 413 -3.83 19.66 28.29
CA PRO A 413 -3.76 18.73 29.41
C PRO A 413 -4.01 17.27 29.02
N GLU A 414 -4.81 16.98 27.99
CA GLU A 414 -5.11 15.59 27.58
C GLU A 414 -4.07 15.00 26.62
N VAL A 415 -3.53 15.85 25.74
CA VAL A 415 -2.59 15.40 24.72
C VAL A 415 -1.52 16.45 24.44
N ILE A 416 -0.27 16.00 24.47
CA ILE A 416 0.90 16.73 24.03
C ILE A 416 1.48 15.96 22.84
N TRP A 417 1.22 16.48 21.65
CA TRP A 417 1.67 15.88 20.39
C TRP A 417 1.90 16.96 19.34
N ASN A 418 3.09 16.99 18.75
CA ASN A 418 3.41 17.97 17.72
C ASN A 418 4.15 17.32 16.54
N LEU A 419 4.36 18.12 15.49
CA LEU A 419 5.04 17.67 14.28
C LEU A 419 6.48 17.18 14.55
N GLU A 420 7.19 17.72 15.54
CA GLU A 420 8.53 17.27 15.91
C GLU A 420 8.51 15.90 16.56
N MET A 421 7.55 15.64 17.45
CA MET A 421 7.32 14.33 18.05
C MET A 421 6.92 13.29 16.99
N ARG A 422 6.06 13.65 16.04
CA ARG A 422 5.73 12.78 14.90
C ARG A 422 6.97 12.46 14.04
N LYS A 423 7.83 13.44 13.79
CA LYS A 423 9.10 13.22 13.06
C LYS A 423 10.02 12.27 13.82
N HIS A 424 10.15 12.47 15.13
CA HIS A 424 10.94 11.60 16.01
C HIS A 424 10.43 10.16 15.95
N LEU A 425 9.12 9.95 16.09
CA LEU A 425 8.48 8.63 15.93
C LEU A 425 8.89 7.95 14.61
N ILE A 426 8.72 8.65 13.49
CA ILE A 426 9.03 8.13 12.16
C ILE A 426 10.52 7.78 12.04
N GLU A 427 11.41 8.62 12.57
CA GLU A 427 12.85 8.39 12.54
C GLU A 427 13.25 7.17 13.40
N MET A 428 12.66 7.01 14.59
CA MET A 428 12.91 5.85 15.44
C MET A 428 12.44 4.55 14.80
N ILE A 429 11.27 4.56 14.18
CA ILE A 429 10.78 3.40 13.42
C ILE A 429 11.70 3.10 12.24
N ARG A 430 12.13 4.11 11.46
CA ARG A 430 13.05 3.90 10.33
C ARG A 430 14.38 3.31 10.77
N GLN A 431 14.94 3.78 11.88
CA GLN A 431 16.16 3.21 12.44
C GLN A 431 15.97 1.77 12.90
N HIS A 432 14.80 1.43 13.44
CA HIS A 432 14.44 0.06 13.80
C HIS A 432 14.32 -0.85 12.57
N LEU A 433 13.63 -0.39 11.51
CA LEU A 433 13.50 -1.11 10.24
C LEU A 433 14.86 -1.32 9.55
N GLY A 434 15.82 -0.41 9.76
CA GLY A 434 17.18 -0.55 9.25
C GLY A 434 17.25 -0.55 7.73
N ASP A 435 17.87 -1.57 7.15
CA ASP A 435 18.03 -1.72 5.70
C ASP A 435 16.82 -2.36 5.01
N PHE A 436 15.79 -2.75 5.77
CA PHE A 436 14.65 -3.49 5.24
C PHE A 436 13.93 -2.77 4.08
N PRO A 437 13.59 -1.46 4.17
CA PRO A 437 12.97 -0.77 3.04
C PRO A 437 13.84 -0.78 1.77
N SER A 438 15.16 -0.68 1.93
CA SER A 438 16.10 -0.76 0.80
C SER A 438 16.16 -2.15 0.19
N ARG A 439 16.16 -3.21 1.02
CA ARG A 439 16.08 -4.61 0.56
C ARG A 439 14.75 -4.91 -0.13
N LEU A 440 13.66 -4.32 0.37
CA LEU A 440 12.33 -4.45 -0.20
C LEU A 440 12.23 -3.79 -1.58
N TRP A 441 12.86 -2.64 -1.77
CA TRP A 441 12.96 -1.99 -3.09
C TRP A 441 13.76 -2.85 -4.09
N GLN A 442 14.85 -3.49 -3.66
CA GLN A 442 15.66 -4.38 -4.51
C GLN A 442 14.95 -5.70 -4.83
N ASN A 443 14.22 -6.24 -3.85
CA ASN A 443 13.44 -7.46 -3.98
C ASN A 443 12.10 -7.28 -3.27
N THR A 444 11.06 -7.05 -4.09
CA THR A 444 9.70 -6.74 -3.66
C THR A 444 9.01 -7.87 -2.90
N THR A 445 9.56 -9.08 -2.92
CA THR A 445 9.03 -10.23 -2.17
C THR A 445 9.81 -10.49 -0.87
N THR A 446 10.71 -9.58 -0.47
CA THR A 446 11.47 -9.72 0.77
C THR A 446 10.53 -9.59 1.97
N GLU A 447 10.49 -10.59 2.84
CA GLU A 447 9.62 -10.54 4.01
C GLU A 447 10.26 -9.77 5.16
N TYR A 448 9.43 -8.98 5.86
CA TYR A 448 9.82 -8.35 7.12
C TYR A 448 9.90 -9.40 8.22
N GLU A 449 10.99 -9.38 8.98
CA GLU A 449 11.16 -10.20 10.16
C GLU A 449 10.83 -9.37 11.39
N TYR A 450 9.72 -9.69 12.06
CA TYR A 450 9.29 -8.96 13.26
C TYR A 450 10.32 -9.05 14.38
N CYS A 451 10.59 -7.89 14.96
CA CYS A 451 11.28 -7.71 16.23
C CYS A 451 10.48 -6.67 17.02
N PRO A 452 10.25 -6.84 18.33
CA PRO A 452 9.58 -5.81 19.10
C PRO A 452 10.35 -4.50 19.02
N LEU A 453 9.59 -3.40 18.98
CA LEU A 453 10.16 -2.07 19.01
C LEU A 453 10.44 -1.70 20.47
N PRO A 454 11.68 -1.31 20.79
CA PRO A 454 12.01 -0.39 21.87
C PRO A 454 10.93 0.66 22.19
N GLY A 455 10.64 0.91 23.47
CA GLY A 455 9.80 2.06 23.86
C GLY A 455 10.43 3.38 23.38
N ILE A 456 9.70 4.19 22.62
CA ILE A 456 10.19 5.48 22.14
C ILE A 456 10.04 6.52 23.25
N ALA A 457 11.18 7.06 23.72
CA ALA A 457 11.18 8.19 24.64
C ALA A 457 10.97 9.50 23.88
N TYR A 458 10.16 10.40 24.44
CA TYR A 458 9.87 11.71 23.89
C TYR A 458 10.41 12.79 24.82
N LYS A 459 11.42 13.53 24.36
CA LYS A 459 12.07 14.58 25.15
C LYS A 459 11.11 15.60 25.77
N ARG A 460 10.04 15.97 25.04
CA ARG A 460 9.02 16.90 25.55
C ARG A 460 8.27 16.34 26.76
N LEU A 461 8.12 15.02 26.86
CA LEU A 461 7.38 14.35 27.92
C LEU A 461 8.24 13.94 29.12
N GLU A 462 9.56 14.13 29.08
CA GLU A 462 10.46 13.73 30.19
C GLU A 462 10.11 14.39 31.54
N LYS A 463 9.53 15.60 31.49
CA LYS A 463 9.12 16.36 32.68
C LYS A 463 7.62 16.26 32.97
N GLU A 464 6.89 15.52 32.13
CA GLU A 464 5.45 15.39 32.23
C GLU A 464 5.12 14.08 32.92
N ILE A 465 4.26 14.14 33.93
CA ILE A 465 3.68 12.95 34.55
C ILE A 465 2.29 12.78 33.95
N PHE A 466 2.04 11.61 33.36
CA PHE A 466 0.73 11.28 32.82
C PHE A 466 -0.07 10.50 33.87
N CYS A 467 -1.20 11.06 34.31
CA CYS A 467 -2.09 10.42 35.26
C CYS A 467 -3.48 10.25 34.65
N HIS A 468 -3.91 9.01 34.51
CA HIS A 468 -5.18 8.59 33.90
C HIS A 468 -5.39 9.11 32.46
N ASN A 469 -5.88 10.34 32.29
CA ASN A 469 -6.14 10.97 30.99
C ASN A 469 -5.39 12.30 30.79
N TYR A 470 -4.58 12.73 31.77
CA TYR A 470 -4.04 14.07 31.80
C TYR A 470 -2.54 14.12 32.11
N TYR A 471 -1.84 15.00 31.40
CA TYR A 471 -0.50 15.45 31.72
C TYR A 471 -0.57 16.50 32.83
N LEU A 472 0.04 16.19 33.98
CA LEU A 472 -0.13 16.97 35.20
C LEU A 472 0.44 18.39 35.13
N ASP A 473 1.57 18.61 34.45
CA ASP A 473 2.18 19.95 34.36
C ASP A 473 1.24 20.89 33.58
N ASN A 474 0.79 20.43 32.40
CA ASN A 474 -0.21 21.16 31.62
C ASN A 474 -1.54 21.32 32.37
N LEU A 475 -2.01 20.30 33.09
CA LEU A 475 -3.27 20.40 33.85
C LEU A 475 -3.18 21.42 34.99
N CYS A 476 -2.02 21.56 35.64
CA CYS A 476 -1.78 22.51 36.72
C CYS A 476 -1.50 23.94 36.22
N ASP A 477 -1.32 24.15 34.91
CA ASP A 477 -1.12 25.49 34.34
C ASP A 477 -2.46 26.22 34.18
N GLU A 478 -2.92 26.81 35.28
CA GLU A 478 -4.15 27.62 35.33
C GLU A 478 -4.08 28.89 34.45
N SER A 479 -2.87 29.31 34.04
CA SER A 479 -2.70 30.49 33.19
C SER A 479 -3.01 30.20 31.73
N ARG A 480 -2.59 29.03 31.24
CA ARG A 480 -2.85 28.57 29.86
C ARG A 480 -4.19 27.86 29.74
N PHE A 481 -4.61 27.13 30.78
CA PHE A 481 -5.80 26.28 30.76
C PHE A 481 -6.72 26.56 31.95
N PRO A 482 -7.32 27.76 32.04
CA PRO A 482 -8.22 28.08 33.14
C PRO A 482 -9.48 27.20 33.12
N ASN A 483 -9.80 26.58 34.25
CA ASN A 483 -10.98 25.73 34.45
C ASN A 483 -11.10 24.56 33.45
N TRP A 484 -9.98 23.88 33.14
CA TRP A 484 -10.02 22.70 32.27
C TRP A 484 -10.97 21.61 32.83
N PRO A 485 -11.89 21.06 32.02
CA PRO A 485 -12.85 20.07 32.50
C PRO A 485 -12.16 18.72 32.77
N ILE A 486 -12.39 18.16 33.96
CA ILE A 486 -11.90 16.83 34.34
C ILE A 486 -13.06 15.84 34.26
N ALA A 487 -12.98 14.91 33.31
CA ALA A 487 -14.06 13.94 33.05
C ALA A 487 -14.24 12.93 34.19
N GLU A 488 -13.13 12.43 34.74
CA GLU A 488 -13.13 11.37 35.78
C GLU A 488 -12.25 11.77 36.99
N PRO A 489 -12.70 12.72 37.84
CA PRO A 489 -11.85 13.27 38.90
C PRO A 489 -11.31 12.24 39.90
N VAL A 490 -12.09 11.19 40.20
CA VAL A 490 -11.70 10.15 41.17
C VAL A 490 -10.57 9.28 40.63
N GLU A 491 -10.62 8.88 39.36
CA GLU A 491 -9.58 8.06 38.75
C GLU A 491 -8.29 8.85 38.56
N VAL A 492 -8.39 10.13 38.18
CA VAL A 492 -7.24 11.04 38.12
C VAL A 492 -6.57 11.14 39.49
N PHE A 493 -7.34 11.38 40.55
CA PHE A 493 -6.79 11.48 41.91
C PHE A 493 -6.13 10.17 42.37
N ARG A 494 -6.76 9.02 42.09
CA ARG A 494 -6.18 7.71 42.40
C ARG A 494 -4.86 7.49 41.65
N SER A 495 -4.81 7.81 40.36
CA SER A 495 -3.60 7.70 39.54
C SER A 495 -2.49 8.62 40.05
N CYS A 496 -2.81 9.86 40.45
CA CYS A 496 -1.85 10.78 41.06
C CYS A 496 -1.27 10.24 42.38
N LEU A 497 -2.12 9.66 43.24
CA LEU A 497 -1.68 9.06 44.51
C LEU A 497 -0.76 7.86 44.29
N GLU A 498 -1.03 7.06 43.25
CA GLU A 498 -0.21 5.90 42.92
C GLU A 498 1.17 6.33 42.39
N GLU A 499 1.20 7.28 41.45
CA GLU A 499 2.45 7.88 40.96
C GLU A 499 3.25 8.53 42.08
N TRP A 500 2.59 9.25 42.99
CA TRP A 500 3.24 9.85 44.15
C TRP A 500 3.88 8.79 45.07
N LYS A 501 3.17 7.69 45.36
CA LYS A 501 3.75 6.57 46.13
C LYS A 501 4.95 5.97 45.42
N GLN A 502 4.87 5.73 44.12
CA GLN A 502 5.98 5.17 43.34
C GLN A 502 7.23 6.07 43.43
N GLN A 503 7.04 7.39 43.34
CA GLN A 503 8.14 8.35 43.50
C GLN A 503 8.72 8.37 44.92
N MET A 504 7.88 8.23 45.96
CA MET A 504 8.33 8.18 47.36
C MET A 504 9.11 6.92 47.72
N TYR A 505 8.79 5.79 47.09
CA TYR A 505 9.46 4.51 47.31
C TYR A 505 10.58 4.21 46.30
N ARG A 506 10.96 5.18 45.46
CA ARG A 506 12.03 5.01 44.48
C ARG A 506 13.38 4.87 45.18
N ASP A 507 14.06 3.76 44.94
CA ASP A 507 15.32 3.39 45.60
C ASP A 507 16.48 3.49 44.59
N GLU A 508 17.25 4.56 44.67
CA GLU A 508 18.32 4.89 43.70
C GLU A 508 19.43 3.82 43.67
N SER A 509 19.68 3.13 44.79
CA SER A 509 20.70 2.06 44.86
C SER A 509 20.30 0.85 44.02
N LYS A 510 19.02 0.45 44.07
CA LYS A 510 18.51 -0.68 43.30
C LYS A 510 18.46 -0.38 41.80
N GLU A 511 18.22 0.88 41.44
CA GLU A 511 18.28 1.30 40.05
C GLU A 511 19.70 1.25 39.48
N ALA A 512 20.72 1.58 40.27
CA ALA A 512 22.12 1.48 39.84
C ALA A 512 22.53 0.02 39.57
N ASP A 513 22.20 -0.88 40.50
CA ASP A 513 22.48 -2.32 40.34
C ASP A 513 21.75 -2.91 39.12
N ALA A 514 20.47 -2.54 38.94
CA ALA A 514 19.68 -2.97 37.78
C ALA A 514 20.27 -2.47 36.44
N LYS A 515 20.85 -1.26 36.42
CA LYS A 515 21.54 -0.71 35.23
C LYS A 515 22.79 -1.51 34.90
N GLU A 516 23.57 -1.90 35.90
CA GLU A 516 24.76 -2.73 35.67
C GLU A 516 24.40 -4.12 35.13
N ASP A 517 23.39 -4.76 35.73
CA ASP A 517 22.91 -6.06 35.27
C ASP A 517 22.33 -6.00 33.85
N ALA A 518 21.61 -4.94 33.52
CA ALA A 518 21.11 -4.70 32.16
C ALA A 518 22.24 -4.61 31.12
N ARG A 519 23.36 -3.98 31.47
CA ARG A 519 24.54 -3.89 30.58
C ARG A 519 25.15 -5.26 30.32
N LYS A 520 25.26 -6.09 31.36
CA LYS A 520 25.78 -7.46 31.26
C LYS A 520 24.87 -8.33 30.39
N VAL A 521 23.55 -8.18 30.51
CA VAL A 521 22.58 -8.93 29.70
C VAL A 521 22.66 -8.59 28.21
N LEU A 522 22.86 -7.31 27.87
CA LEU A 522 22.97 -6.85 26.48
C LEU A 522 24.39 -6.89 25.91
N ASP A 523 25.37 -7.33 26.70
CA ASP A 523 26.79 -7.41 26.33
C ASP A 523 27.34 -6.06 25.82
N LEU A 524 27.00 -4.98 26.53
CA LEU A 524 27.41 -3.61 26.18
C LEU A 524 28.67 -3.19 26.93
N GLN A 525 29.59 -2.54 26.22
CA GLN A 525 30.83 -1.99 26.75
C GLN A 525 30.61 -0.57 27.28
N THR A 526 31.51 -0.12 28.17
CA THR A 526 31.55 1.27 28.65
C THR A 526 31.86 2.20 27.48
N GLY A 527 30.95 3.15 27.21
CA GLY A 527 31.05 4.07 26.06
C GLY A 527 30.20 3.70 24.84
N ASP A 528 29.49 2.56 24.85
CA ASP A 528 28.55 2.21 23.79
C ASP A 528 27.36 3.19 23.74
N GLY A 529 26.95 3.58 22.53
CA GLY A 529 25.88 4.55 22.31
C GLY A 529 24.54 3.91 21.92
N SER A 530 23.60 4.77 21.50
CA SER A 530 22.24 4.33 21.13
C SER A 530 22.23 3.32 19.96
N LYS A 531 23.22 3.42 19.05
CA LYS A 531 23.34 2.51 17.89
C LYS A 531 23.74 1.10 18.32
N GLU A 532 24.71 0.99 19.22
CA GLU A 532 25.23 -0.26 19.75
C GLU A 532 24.17 -0.98 20.58
N LEU A 533 23.49 -0.26 21.49
CA LEU A 533 22.34 -0.75 22.26
C LEU A 533 21.25 -1.35 21.34
N ARG A 534 20.81 -0.60 20.32
CA ARG A 534 19.78 -1.07 19.37
C ARG A 534 20.24 -2.26 18.53
N LYS A 535 21.53 -2.36 18.22
CA LYS A 535 22.10 -3.47 17.46
C LYS A 535 22.17 -4.74 18.33
N ALA A 536 22.65 -4.62 19.56
CA ALA A 536 22.72 -5.72 20.53
C ALA A 536 21.31 -6.27 20.80
N TYR A 537 20.36 -5.39 21.10
CA TYR A 537 18.97 -5.76 21.30
C TYR A 537 18.37 -6.50 20.10
N ARG A 538 18.47 -5.96 18.87
CA ARG A 538 17.91 -6.62 17.68
C ARG A 538 18.49 -8.02 17.46
N ASN A 539 19.81 -8.17 17.64
CA ASN A 539 20.46 -9.47 17.47
C ASN A 539 19.99 -10.49 18.51
N LEU A 540 19.90 -10.10 19.78
CA LEU A 540 19.48 -10.95 20.88
C LEU A 540 17.98 -11.25 20.85
N ALA A 541 17.14 -10.24 20.61
CA ALA A 541 15.69 -10.37 20.48
C ALA A 541 15.32 -11.34 19.35
N ARG A 542 16.00 -11.26 18.19
CA ARG A 542 15.79 -12.21 17.09
C ARG A 542 16.20 -13.64 17.44
N LYS A 543 17.29 -13.81 18.20
CA LYS A 543 17.82 -15.12 18.60
C LYS A 543 16.95 -15.82 19.65
N TYR A 544 16.38 -15.06 20.59
CA TYR A 544 15.63 -15.58 21.72
C TYR A 544 14.11 -15.40 21.61
N HIS A 545 13.59 -14.95 20.46
CA HIS A 545 12.15 -14.71 20.26
C HIS A 545 11.31 -15.97 20.58
N PRO A 546 10.28 -15.87 21.43
CA PRO A 546 9.53 -17.03 21.94
C PRO A 546 8.81 -17.84 20.84
N ASP A 547 8.39 -17.21 19.74
CA ASP A 547 7.79 -17.94 18.61
C ASP A 547 8.78 -18.81 17.82
N LYS A 548 10.08 -18.45 17.80
CA LYS A 548 11.12 -19.21 17.08
C LYS A 548 11.86 -20.16 18.00
N ASN A 549 12.03 -19.76 19.26
CA ASN A 549 12.67 -20.54 20.29
C ASN A 549 11.80 -20.51 21.56
N PRO A 550 10.93 -21.52 21.76
CA PRO A 550 10.07 -21.60 22.93
C PRO A 550 10.84 -21.61 24.27
N ALA A 551 12.08 -22.10 24.28
CA ALA A 551 12.96 -22.10 25.44
C ALA A 551 13.70 -20.76 25.66
N GLY A 552 13.64 -19.82 24.71
CA GLY A 552 14.30 -18.52 24.77
C GLY A 552 13.54 -17.44 25.55
N ARG A 553 12.31 -17.74 25.98
CA ARG A 553 11.37 -16.76 26.56
C ARG A 553 11.92 -15.99 27.76
N GLU A 554 12.50 -16.68 28.75
CA GLU A 554 13.05 -16.03 29.95
C GLU A 554 14.20 -15.08 29.62
N MET A 555 15.06 -15.45 28.66
CA MET A 555 16.18 -14.62 28.25
C MET A 555 15.69 -13.41 27.45
N PHE A 556 14.69 -13.60 26.59
CA PHE A 556 14.05 -12.51 25.85
C PHE A 556 13.43 -11.45 26.75
N GLU A 557 12.74 -11.86 27.82
CA GLU A 557 12.16 -10.95 28.81
C GLU A 557 13.26 -10.15 29.53
N LYS A 558 14.38 -10.79 29.88
CA LYS A 558 15.55 -10.10 30.46
C LYS A 558 16.18 -9.10 29.47
N ILE A 559 16.30 -9.47 28.20
CA ILE A 559 16.83 -8.61 27.13
C ILE A 559 15.94 -7.38 26.96
N GLN A 560 14.61 -7.56 26.98
CA GLN A 560 13.66 -6.46 26.85
C GLN A 560 13.71 -5.52 28.06
N ALA A 561 13.66 -6.06 29.28
CA ALA A 561 13.76 -5.26 30.50
C ALA A 561 15.09 -4.49 30.58
N ALA A 562 16.21 -5.14 30.23
CA ALA A 562 17.53 -4.52 30.19
C ALA A 562 17.57 -3.35 29.19
N TYR A 563 16.95 -3.52 28.03
CA TYR A 563 16.93 -2.51 27.00
C TYR A 563 16.06 -1.31 27.38
N GLU A 564 14.85 -1.55 27.91
CA GLU A 564 13.93 -0.50 28.38
C GLU A 564 14.54 0.35 29.50
N LEU A 565 15.35 -0.26 30.35
CA LEU A 565 16.04 0.43 31.44
C LEU A 565 17.23 1.29 30.95
N LEU A 566 17.98 0.84 29.95
CA LEU A 566 19.17 1.53 29.45
C LEU A 566 18.86 2.59 28.37
N LEU A 567 17.76 2.45 27.63
CA LEU A 567 17.44 3.34 26.52
C LEU A 567 17.30 4.82 26.92
N PRO A 568 16.56 5.21 27.98
CA PRO A 568 16.37 6.62 28.33
C PRO A 568 17.68 7.31 28.72
N ILE A 569 18.61 6.56 29.34
CA ILE A 569 19.92 7.05 29.79
C ILE A 569 20.81 7.36 28.59
N ILE A 570 20.82 6.48 27.60
CA ILE A 570 21.67 6.63 26.42
C ILE A 570 21.11 7.70 25.46
N GLU A 571 19.80 7.92 25.46
CA GLU A 571 19.14 8.98 24.67
C GLU A 571 19.24 10.39 25.30
N SER A 572 19.40 10.49 26.62
CA SER A 572 19.65 11.78 27.31
C SER A 572 21.07 12.34 27.05
N GLY A 573 21.92 11.57 26.35
CA GLY A 573 23.29 11.96 25.99
C GLY A 573 24.35 11.51 26.99
N GLU A 574 23.97 10.74 28.00
CA GLU A 574 24.91 10.11 28.91
C GLU A 574 25.51 8.86 28.25
N THR A 575 26.84 8.84 28.09
CA THR A 575 27.54 7.60 27.75
C THR A 575 27.44 6.64 28.91
N ILE A 576 27.30 5.34 28.66
CA ILE A 576 27.21 4.35 29.73
C ILE A 576 28.50 4.38 30.58
N VAL A 577 28.46 5.03 31.73
CA VAL A 577 29.59 5.16 32.66
C VAL A 577 29.65 3.92 33.54
N ALA A 578 30.83 3.40 33.86
CA ALA A 578 30.97 2.37 34.89
C ALA A 578 30.54 2.97 36.25
N ALA A 579 29.90 2.18 37.10
CA ALA A 579 29.79 2.54 38.51
C ALA A 579 31.22 2.59 39.08
N GLU A 580 31.63 3.74 39.61
CA GLU A 580 32.89 3.85 40.38
C GLU A 580 32.74 3.26 41.78
#